data_AF-A0A3A9BBK4-F1
#
_entry.id   AF-A0A3A9BBK4-F1
#
_cell.length_a   1.000
_cell.length_b   1.000
_cell.length_c   1.000
_cell.angle_alpha   90.00
_cell.angle_beta   90.00
_cell.angle_gamma   90.00
#
_symmetry.space_group_name_H-M   'P 1'
#
loop_
_entity.id
_entity.type
_entity.pdbx_description
1 polymer ?
#
loop_
_entity_poly.entity_id
_entity_poly.type
_entity_poly.pdbx_seq_one_letter_code
_entity_poly.pdbx_strand_id
1 'polypeptide(L)'
;MLEVFLKVMDKIHIKEIAFSVLVVCGIILFAPDVFMEKLGLFLWRDKYRSMVGLIFLFCLTCCVIWIFIFLKNQVMQIGHWNWRVKRIAIKYLKNTISSEEKDFLIAHYYDPEMKEFSNTARVDMTSGNVVSLTSAYIIFTGTRMGYGPTDWSYNLRPNVRKYLNKAICKKKIVVSRDGDEYTWNI
;
A
#
# COMPACT_ATOMS: atom_id res chain seq x y z
N MET A 1 -23.48 -24.70 7.72
CA MET A 1 -22.39 -25.56 8.26
C MET A 1 -21.00 -25.09 7.83
N LEU A 2 -20.73 -24.82 6.55
CA LEU A 2 -19.41 -24.37 6.08
C LEU A 2 -18.95 -23.04 6.71
N GLU A 3 -19.84 -22.06 6.85
CA GLU A 3 -19.52 -20.75 7.44
C GLU A 3 -19.19 -20.81 8.94
N VAL A 4 -19.84 -21.72 9.68
CA VAL A 4 -19.56 -21.95 11.10
C VAL A 4 -18.18 -22.62 11.25
N PHE A 5 -17.86 -23.56 10.36
CA PHE A 5 -16.55 -24.20 10.31
C PHE A 5 -15.44 -23.20 9.99
N LEU A 6 -15.66 -22.29 9.03
CA LEU A 6 -14.72 -21.22 8.69
C LEU A 6 -14.53 -20.23 9.85
N LYS A 7 -15.60 -19.83 10.57
CA LYS A 7 -15.49 -18.96 11.75
C LYS A 7 -14.75 -19.63 12.92
N VAL A 8 -14.94 -20.93 13.12
CA VAL A 8 -14.19 -21.70 14.12
C VAL A 8 -12.73 -21.88 13.69
N MET A 9 -12.48 -22.15 12.41
CA MET A 9 -11.13 -22.19 11.83
C MET A 9 -10.39 -20.85 11.93
N ASP A 10 -11.07 -19.72 11.82
CA ASP A 10 -10.47 -18.38 11.98
C ASP A 10 -10.16 -18.06 13.45
N LYS A 11 -10.93 -18.63 14.39
CA LYS A 11 -10.71 -18.45 15.83
C LYS A 11 -9.62 -19.37 16.39
N ILE A 12 -9.42 -20.52 15.75
CA ILE A 12 -8.29 -21.40 16.01
C ILE A 12 -7.11 -20.83 15.22
N HIS A 13 -5.98 -20.60 15.88
CA HIS A 13 -4.76 -20.21 15.20
C HIS A 13 -4.18 -21.40 14.41
N ILE A 14 -4.90 -21.90 13.39
CA ILE A 14 -4.54 -23.07 12.59
C ILE A 14 -3.16 -22.89 11.96
N LYS A 15 -2.74 -21.64 11.73
CA LYS A 15 -1.38 -21.26 11.28
C LYS A 15 -0.35 -21.75 12.26
N GLU A 16 -0.57 -21.41 13.51
CA GLU A 16 0.35 -21.64 14.61
C GLU A 16 0.34 -23.12 15.00
N ILE A 17 -0.82 -23.78 14.95
CA ILE A 17 -0.92 -25.22 15.20
C ILE A 17 -0.23 -26.01 14.09
N ALA A 18 -0.52 -25.74 12.81
CA ALA A 18 0.11 -26.42 11.69
C ALA A 18 1.63 -26.20 11.67
N PHE A 19 2.07 -24.99 12.01
CA PHE A 19 3.49 -24.68 12.16
C PHE A 19 4.13 -25.42 13.34
N SER A 20 3.45 -25.48 14.49
CA SER A 20 3.95 -26.21 15.67
C SER A 20 4.09 -27.70 15.39
N VAL A 21 3.09 -28.30 14.73
CA VAL A 21 3.13 -29.70 14.30
C VAL A 21 4.27 -29.92 13.30
N LEU A 22 4.46 -29.00 12.35
CA LEU A 22 5.57 -29.08 11.39
C LEU A 22 6.94 -29.05 12.09
N VAL A 23 7.13 -28.16 13.07
CA VAL A 23 8.39 -28.07 13.83
C VAL A 23 8.63 -29.34 14.64
N VAL A 24 7.61 -29.84 15.34
CA VAL A 24 7.71 -31.07 16.14
C VAL A 24 8.02 -32.27 15.26
N CYS A 25 7.29 -32.45 14.14
CA CYS A 25 7.56 -33.51 13.19
C CYS A 25 8.96 -33.38 12.56
N GLY A 26 9.41 -32.15 12.27
CA GLY A 26 10.75 -31.87 11.77
C GLY A 26 11.84 -32.28 12.77
N ILE A 27 11.67 -31.93 14.05
CA ILE A 27 12.60 -32.36 15.11
C ILE A 27 12.62 -33.89 15.21
N ILE A 28 11.46 -34.55 15.18
CA ILE A 28 11.38 -36.01 15.25
C ILE A 28 12.08 -36.69 14.06
N LEU A 29 11.94 -36.15 12.85
CA LEU A 29 12.50 -36.74 11.63
C LEU A 29 13.99 -36.46 11.41
N PHE A 30 14.44 -35.25 11.73
CA PHE A 30 15.79 -34.75 11.40
C PHE A 30 16.74 -34.68 12.60
N ALA A 31 16.28 -34.94 13.83
CA ALA A 31 17.18 -34.95 14.98
C ALA A 31 18.18 -36.11 14.91
N PRO A 32 19.42 -35.90 15.41
CA PRO A 32 20.44 -36.94 15.49
C PRO A 32 20.00 -38.12 16.34
N ASP A 33 20.46 -39.32 15.98
CA ASP A 33 20.09 -40.57 16.65
C ASP A 33 20.47 -40.57 18.14
N VAL A 34 21.61 -39.98 18.49
CA VAL A 34 22.08 -39.81 19.87
C VAL A 34 21.08 -39.01 20.73
N PHE A 35 20.37 -38.06 20.13
CA PHE A 35 19.35 -37.26 20.84
C PHE A 35 18.05 -38.06 21.04
N MET A 36 17.65 -38.82 20.02
CA MET A 36 16.46 -39.66 20.07
C MET A 36 16.60 -40.87 20.99
N GLU A 37 17.82 -41.40 21.11
CA GLU A 37 18.16 -42.45 22.05
C GLU A 37 18.07 -41.96 23.50
N LYS A 38 18.61 -40.76 23.80
CA LYS A 38 18.49 -40.14 25.13
C LYS A 38 17.05 -39.84 25.56
N LEU A 39 16.16 -39.58 24.59
CA LEU A 39 14.74 -39.36 24.85
C LEU A 39 13.93 -40.67 24.91
N GLY A 40 14.54 -41.83 24.66
CA GLY A 40 13.83 -43.12 24.58
C GLY A 40 12.88 -43.25 23.39
N LEU A 41 12.98 -42.33 22.41
CA LEU A 41 12.07 -42.25 21.27
C LEU A 41 12.62 -42.94 20.01
N PHE A 42 13.82 -43.51 20.06
CA PHE A 42 14.50 -44.10 18.90
C PHE A 42 13.67 -45.20 18.21
N LEU A 43 13.22 -46.20 18.96
CA LEU A 43 12.41 -47.32 18.44
C LEU A 43 11.02 -46.87 17.95
N TRP A 44 10.42 -45.87 18.62
CA TRP A 44 9.14 -45.32 18.22
C TRP A 44 9.25 -44.52 16.91
N ARG A 45 10.28 -43.68 16.80
CA ARG A 45 10.58 -42.93 15.57
C ARG A 45 10.79 -43.87 14.41
N ASP A 46 11.56 -44.95 14.59
CA ASP A 46 11.84 -45.90 13.51
C ASP A 46 10.55 -46.60 13.02
N LYS A 47 9.70 -47.03 13.95
CA LYS A 47 8.41 -47.65 13.65
C LYS A 47 7.43 -46.72 12.93
N TYR A 48 7.37 -45.44 13.30
CA TYR A 48 6.37 -44.48 12.78
C TYR A 48 6.96 -43.46 11.79
N ARG A 49 8.24 -43.62 11.39
CA ARG A 49 8.98 -42.65 10.55
C ARG A 49 8.22 -42.26 9.29
N SER A 50 7.66 -43.25 8.60
CA SER A 50 6.91 -43.05 7.35
C SER A 50 5.62 -42.27 7.57
N MET A 51 4.89 -42.52 8.66
CA MET A 51 3.66 -41.80 9.00
C MET A 51 3.94 -40.35 9.40
N VAL A 52 4.97 -40.13 10.23
CA VAL A 52 5.41 -38.79 10.63
C VAL A 52 5.91 -37.99 9.42
N GLY A 53 6.61 -38.64 8.48
CA GLY A 53 7.04 -38.06 7.21
C GLY A 53 5.88 -37.56 6.35
N LEU A 54 4.79 -38.35 6.27
CA LEU A 54 3.61 -37.98 5.48
C LEU A 54 2.88 -36.77 6.09
N ILE A 55 2.74 -36.73 7.42
CA ILE A 55 2.17 -35.58 8.13
C ILE A 55 3.04 -34.33 7.95
N PHE A 56 4.37 -34.49 8.03
CA PHE A 56 5.32 -33.42 7.81
C PHE A 56 5.20 -32.81 6.40
N LEU A 57 5.13 -33.65 5.36
CA LEU A 57 4.95 -33.20 3.98
C LEU A 57 3.63 -32.44 3.81
N PHE A 58 2.54 -32.96 4.35
CA PHE A 58 1.24 -32.29 4.30
C PHE A 58 1.28 -30.91 4.98
N CYS A 59 1.78 -30.83 6.21
CA CYS A 59 1.92 -29.54 6.91
C CYS A 59 2.84 -28.58 6.15
N LEU A 60 3.92 -29.07 5.53
CA LEU A 60 4.87 -28.24 4.78
C LEU A 60 4.20 -27.64 3.54
N THR A 61 3.42 -28.42 2.79
CA THR A 61 2.67 -27.89 1.65
C THR A 61 1.68 -26.80 2.07
N CYS A 62 0.96 -26.99 3.18
CA CYS A 62 0.05 -25.96 3.71
C CYS A 62 0.80 -24.68 4.11
N CYS A 63 1.91 -24.80 4.84
CA CYS A 63 2.74 -23.65 5.23
C CYS A 63 3.27 -22.88 4.01
N VAL A 64 3.73 -23.57 2.97
CA VAL A 64 4.23 -22.95 1.74
C VAL A 64 3.12 -22.15 1.04
N ILE A 65 1.92 -22.73 0.87
CA ILE A 65 0.77 -22.04 0.27
C ILE A 65 0.45 -20.75 1.06
N TRP A 66 0.53 -20.80 2.38
CA TRP A 66 0.19 -19.67 3.24
C TRP A 66 1.21 -18.55 3.14
N ILE A 67 2.50 -18.89 3.04
CA ILE A 67 3.59 -17.95 2.76
C ILE A 67 3.36 -17.29 1.39
N PHE A 68 3.00 -18.05 0.35
CA PHE A 68 2.70 -17.50 -0.97
C PHE A 68 1.52 -16.52 -0.96
N ILE A 69 0.43 -16.83 -0.25
CA ILE A 69 -0.72 -15.93 -0.11
C ILE A 69 -0.30 -14.65 0.64
N PHE A 70 0.47 -14.77 1.72
CA PHE A 70 0.96 -13.63 2.49
C PHE A 70 1.84 -12.71 1.64
N LEU A 71 2.80 -13.28 0.90
CA LEU A 71 3.67 -12.54 -0.02
C LEU A 71 2.86 -11.82 -1.10
N LYS A 72 1.90 -12.51 -1.72
CA LYS A 72 1.02 -11.92 -2.74
C LYS A 72 0.24 -10.74 -2.17
N ASN A 73 -0.35 -10.89 -0.98
CA ASN A 73 -1.14 -9.84 -0.36
C ASN A 73 -0.29 -8.62 0.01
N GLN A 74 0.90 -8.81 0.57
CA GLN A 74 1.82 -7.73 0.90
C GLN A 74 2.26 -6.96 -0.36
N VAL A 75 2.71 -7.66 -1.39
CA VAL A 75 3.17 -7.04 -2.64
C VAL A 75 2.02 -6.34 -3.36
N MET A 76 0.84 -6.97 -3.41
CA MET A 76 -0.32 -6.40 -4.07
C MET A 76 -0.86 -5.16 -3.36
N GLN A 77 -0.94 -5.17 -2.03
CA GLN A 77 -1.49 -4.04 -1.28
C GLN A 77 -0.62 -2.79 -1.41
N ILE A 78 0.70 -2.93 -1.26
CA ILE A 78 1.64 -1.79 -1.29
C ILE A 78 1.78 -1.25 -2.72
N GLY A 79 1.88 -2.13 -3.72
CA GLY A 79 2.10 -1.75 -5.12
C GLY A 79 0.84 -1.23 -5.84
N HIS A 80 -0.30 -1.94 -5.71
CA HIS A 80 -1.48 -1.58 -6.48
C HIS A 80 -2.15 -0.30 -6.00
N TRP A 81 -2.13 -0.01 -4.70
CA TRP A 81 -2.75 1.21 -4.18
C TRP A 81 -2.11 2.45 -4.78
N ASN A 82 -0.78 2.58 -4.68
CA ASN A 82 -0.04 3.71 -5.23
C ASN A 82 -0.18 3.83 -6.75
N TRP A 83 -0.24 2.70 -7.48
CA TRP A 83 -0.38 2.71 -8.92
C TRP A 83 -1.78 3.09 -9.39
N ARG A 84 -2.83 2.59 -8.71
CA ARG A 84 -4.23 2.96 -9.00
C ARG A 84 -4.49 4.43 -8.72
N VAL A 85 -4.08 4.91 -7.55
CA VAL A 85 -4.20 6.32 -7.15
C VAL A 85 -3.49 7.23 -8.16
N LYS A 86 -2.26 6.88 -8.55
CA LYS A 86 -1.52 7.62 -9.58
C LYS A 86 -2.26 7.68 -10.91
N ARG A 87 -2.82 6.55 -11.38
CA ARG A 87 -3.55 6.51 -12.65
C ARG A 87 -4.82 7.37 -12.61
N ILE A 88 -5.57 7.31 -11.50
CA ILE A 88 -6.79 8.11 -11.33
C ILE A 88 -6.44 9.60 -11.35
N ALA A 89 -5.48 10.03 -10.55
CA ALA A 89 -5.07 11.43 -10.48
C ALA A 89 -4.56 11.97 -11.83
N ILE A 90 -3.71 11.22 -12.54
CA ILE A 90 -3.20 11.64 -13.85
C ILE A 90 -4.32 11.67 -14.89
N LYS A 91 -5.24 10.69 -14.88
CA LYS A 91 -6.38 10.67 -15.80
C LYS A 91 -7.27 11.89 -15.58
N TYR A 92 -7.51 12.25 -14.33
CA TYR A 92 -8.30 13.43 -13.96
C TYR A 92 -7.66 14.72 -14.48
N LEU A 93 -6.35 14.92 -14.21
CA LEU A 93 -5.58 16.09 -14.67
C LEU A 93 -5.55 16.28 -16.19
N LYS A 94 -5.71 15.20 -16.96
CA LYS A 94 -5.72 15.27 -18.42
C LYS A 94 -7.10 15.52 -18.99
N ASN A 95 -8.12 14.85 -18.47
CA ASN A 95 -9.39 14.69 -19.18
C ASN A 95 -10.57 15.42 -18.50
N THR A 96 -10.47 15.77 -17.23
CA THR A 96 -11.66 16.13 -16.43
C THR A 96 -11.49 17.42 -15.63
N ILE A 97 -10.24 17.83 -15.36
CA ILE A 97 -9.97 19.02 -14.56
C ILE A 97 -10.59 20.29 -15.18
N SER A 98 -11.33 21.05 -14.38
CA SER A 98 -11.97 22.31 -14.79
C SER A 98 -10.96 23.45 -14.91
N SER A 99 -11.35 24.57 -15.52
CA SER A 99 -10.49 25.77 -15.55
C SER A 99 -10.28 26.34 -14.14
N GLU A 100 -11.34 26.42 -13.32
CA GLU A 100 -11.28 26.92 -11.94
C GLU A 100 -10.32 26.10 -11.06
N GLU A 101 -10.27 24.78 -11.26
CA GLU A 101 -9.35 23.89 -10.55
C GLU A 101 -7.90 24.09 -10.98
N LYS A 102 -7.66 24.41 -12.26
CA LYS A 102 -6.32 24.76 -12.75
C LYS A 102 -5.87 26.09 -12.16
N ASP A 103 -6.75 27.10 -12.18
CA ASP A 103 -6.49 28.42 -11.59
C ASP A 103 -6.14 28.26 -10.12
N PHE A 104 -6.91 27.43 -9.39
CA PHE A 104 -6.64 27.12 -8.00
C PHE A 104 -5.27 26.48 -7.77
N LEU A 105 -4.90 25.49 -8.59
CA LEU A 105 -3.59 24.83 -8.50
C LEU A 105 -2.44 25.79 -8.79
N ILE A 106 -2.59 26.68 -9.77
CA ILE A 106 -1.56 27.66 -10.12
C ILE A 106 -1.45 28.70 -9.00
N ALA A 107 -2.56 29.31 -8.58
CA ALA A 107 -2.56 30.36 -7.57
C ALA A 107 -1.97 29.91 -6.21
N HIS A 108 -2.21 28.65 -5.80
CA HIS A 108 -1.82 28.19 -4.47
C HIS A 108 -0.55 27.32 -4.45
N TYR A 109 -0.25 26.58 -5.51
CA TYR A 109 0.86 25.62 -5.52
C TYR A 109 1.98 25.97 -6.49
N TYR A 110 1.79 26.85 -7.47
CA TYR A 110 2.87 27.22 -8.38
C TYR A 110 3.74 28.31 -7.75
N ASP A 111 5.05 28.08 -7.71
CA ASP A 111 6.05 29.05 -7.28
C ASP A 111 6.65 29.74 -8.52
N PRO A 112 6.39 31.04 -8.75
CA PRO A 112 6.93 31.77 -9.90
C PRO A 112 8.45 31.95 -9.87
N GLU A 113 9.06 31.98 -8.69
CA GLU A 113 10.51 32.17 -8.54
C GLU A 113 11.25 30.90 -8.93
N MET A 114 10.82 29.75 -8.42
CA MET A 114 11.42 28.45 -8.72
C MET A 114 10.89 27.80 -10.00
N LYS A 115 9.81 28.35 -10.58
CA LYS A 115 9.10 27.81 -11.75
C LYS A 115 8.68 26.35 -11.58
N GLU A 116 8.26 25.98 -10.37
CA GLU A 116 7.81 24.62 -10.05
C GLU A 116 6.58 24.61 -9.15
N PHE A 117 5.87 23.47 -9.13
CA PHE A 117 4.83 23.26 -8.14
C PHE A 117 5.47 22.89 -6.79
N SER A 118 5.15 23.71 -5.79
CA SER A 118 5.46 23.51 -4.37
C SER A 118 4.73 22.31 -3.79
N ASN A 119 5.26 21.77 -2.69
CA ASN A 119 4.68 20.58 -2.07
C ASN A 119 3.37 20.86 -1.32
N THR A 120 3.31 22.02 -0.67
CA THR A 120 2.31 22.35 0.35
C THR A 120 1.78 23.74 0.08
N ALA A 121 0.46 23.89 0.21
CA ALA A 121 -0.22 25.18 0.19
C ALA A 121 -1.18 25.25 1.37
N ARG A 122 -1.40 26.47 1.88
CA ARG A 122 -2.45 26.71 2.87
C ARG A 122 -3.69 27.19 2.15
N VAL A 123 -4.79 26.48 2.37
CA VAL A 123 -6.06 26.71 1.66
C VAL A 123 -7.23 26.49 2.61
N ASP A 124 -8.36 27.11 2.28
CA ASP A 124 -9.60 26.95 3.03
C ASP A 124 -10.19 25.55 2.81
N MET A 125 -10.46 24.81 3.89
CA MET A 125 -11.03 23.46 3.80
C MET A 125 -12.46 23.46 3.26
N THR A 126 -13.16 24.59 3.33
CA THR A 126 -14.54 24.75 2.85
C THR A 126 -14.63 25.00 1.35
N SER A 127 -13.50 25.23 0.67
CA SER A 127 -13.45 25.45 -0.77
C SER A 127 -13.88 24.21 -1.54
N GLY A 128 -14.82 24.39 -2.50
CA GLY A 128 -15.25 23.31 -3.39
C GLY A 128 -14.11 22.70 -4.21
N ASN A 129 -13.11 23.51 -4.59
CA ASN A 129 -11.93 23.04 -5.32
C ASN A 129 -11.08 22.09 -4.47
N VAL A 130 -10.99 22.33 -3.16
CA VAL A 130 -10.27 21.45 -2.24
C VAL A 130 -10.96 20.09 -2.15
N VAL A 131 -12.30 20.07 -2.08
CA VAL A 131 -13.09 18.84 -2.04
C VAL A 131 -12.90 18.05 -3.34
N SER A 132 -13.05 18.70 -4.50
CA SER A 132 -12.91 18.06 -5.81
C SER A 132 -11.50 17.49 -6.02
N LEU A 133 -10.45 18.28 -5.77
CA LEU A 133 -9.05 17.86 -5.92
C LEU A 133 -8.64 16.77 -4.92
N THR A 134 -9.22 16.78 -3.71
CA THR A 134 -9.01 15.71 -2.72
C THR A 134 -9.66 14.41 -3.19
N SER A 135 -10.90 14.48 -3.70
CA SER A 135 -11.63 13.31 -4.25
C SER A 135 -10.93 12.71 -5.48
N ALA A 136 -10.27 13.55 -6.29
CA ALA A 136 -9.48 13.16 -7.45
C ALA A 136 -8.08 12.61 -7.09
N TYR A 137 -7.74 12.52 -5.80
CA TYR A 137 -6.42 12.13 -5.30
C TYR A 137 -5.28 13.03 -5.80
N ILE A 138 -5.53 14.32 -6.02
CA ILE A 138 -4.51 15.30 -6.41
C ILE A 138 -3.82 15.89 -5.19
N ILE A 139 -4.62 16.33 -4.21
CA ILE A 139 -4.16 16.85 -2.92
C ILE A 139 -4.57 15.93 -1.76
N PHE A 140 -3.96 16.12 -0.60
CA PHE A 140 -4.33 15.47 0.66
C PHE A 140 -4.03 16.40 1.84
N THR A 141 -4.75 16.23 2.95
CA THR A 141 -4.50 17.04 4.16
C THR A 141 -3.13 16.70 4.77
N GLY A 142 -2.32 17.71 5.02
CA GLY A 142 -1.01 17.56 5.65
C GLY A 142 -1.08 17.31 7.14
N THR A 143 -2.14 17.80 7.80
CA THR A 143 -2.36 17.68 9.24
C THR A 143 -3.79 17.23 9.55
N ARG A 144 -3.98 16.64 10.73
CA ARG A 144 -5.31 16.27 11.27
C ARG A 144 -5.93 17.38 12.13
N MET A 145 -5.18 18.44 12.39
CA MET A 145 -5.60 19.60 13.18
C MET A 145 -5.20 20.87 12.44
N GLY A 146 -6.11 21.83 12.37
CA GLY A 146 -5.91 23.16 11.80
C GLY A 146 -6.29 24.23 12.83
N TYR A 147 -5.73 25.44 12.67
CA TYR A 147 -5.95 26.58 13.57
C TYR A 147 -7.29 27.31 13.31
N GLY A 148 -8.09 26.80 12.36
CA GLY A 148 -9.38 27.36 11.92
C GLY A 148 -9.75 26.80 10.54
N PRO A 149 -10.92 27.12 9.96
CA PRO A 149 -11.35 26.58 8.67
C PRO A 149 -10.52 27.08 7.47
N THR A 150 -9.88 28.25 7.57
CA THR A 150 -9.24 28.94 6.45
C THR A 150 -7.76 28.63 6.27
N ASP A 151 -7.08 28.05 7.26
CA ASP A 151 -5.61 27.89 7.26
C ASP A 151 -5.19 26.42 7.36
N TRP A 152 -5.80 25.57 6.54
CA TRP A 152 -5.45 24.15 6.49
C TRP A 152 -4.32 23.91 5.50
N SER A 153 -3.33 23.12 5.93
CA SER A 153 -2.23 22.72 5.06
C SER A 153 -2.66 21.53 4.20
N TYR A 154 -2.69 21.72 2.89
CA TYR A 154 -2.88 20.66 1.91
C TYR A 154 -1.60 20.44 1.11
N ASN A 155 -1.31 19.17 0.86
CA ASN A 155 -0.12 18.74 0.15
C ASN A 155 -0.50 18.14 -1.20
N LEU A 156 0.29 18.46 -2.24
CA LEU A 156 0.22 17.73 -3.50
C LEU A 156 0.74 16.31 -3.32
N ARG A 157 0.05 15.34 -3.93
CA ARG A 157 0.59 13.98 -3.95
C ARG A 157 1.92 13.95 -4.69
N PRO A 158 2.94 13.23 -4.19
CA PRO A 158 4.29 13.24 -4.80
C PRO A 158 4.31 12.87 -6.29
N ASN A 159 3.45 11.91 -6.68
CA ASN A 159 3.31 11.50 -8.08
C ASN A 159 2.72 12.59 -8.98
N VAL A 160 1.81 13.39 -8.44
CA VAL A 160 1.17 14.50 -9.14
C VAL A 160 2.14 15.67 -9.27
N ARG A 161 2.81 16.06 -8.18
CA ARG A 161 3.86 17.10 -8.22
C ARG A 161 4.93 16.77 -9.27
N LYS A 162 5.47 15.54 -9.27
CA LYS A 162 6.42 15.08 -10.30
C LYS A 162 5.85 15.16 -11.71
N TYR A 163 4.57 14.85 -11.88
CA TYR A 163 3.91 14.91 -13.18
C TYR A 163 3.74 16.34 -13.68
N LEU A 164 3.30 17.26 -12.82
CA LEU A 164 3.13 18.68 -13.14
C LEU A 164 4.48 19.37 -13.42
N ASN A 165 5.50 19.14 -12.59
CA ASN A 165 6.85 19.69 -12.83
C ASN A 165 7.46 19.16 -14.13
N LYS A 166 7.20 17.89 -14.47
CA LYS A 166 7.60 17.33 -15.77
C LYS A 166 6.84 17.99 -16.93
N ALA A 167 5.59 18.38 -16.74
CA ALA A 167 4.81 19.09 -17.75
C ALA A 167 5.33 20.53 -17.95
N ILE A 168 5.74 21.23 -16.88
CA ILE A 168 6.43 22.55 -16.97
C ILE A 168 7.74 22.42 -17.74
N CYS A 169 8.59 21.45 -17.37
CA CYS A 169 9.87 21.22 -18.05
C CYS A 169 9.70 20.96 -19.55
N LYS A 170 8.59 20.30 -19.95
CA LYS A 170 8.21 20.06 -21.34
C LYS A 170 7.48 21.24 -22.00
N LYS A 171 7.34 22.38 -21.33
CA LYS A 171 6.57 23.57 -21.79
C LYS A 171 5.11 23.26 -22.14
N LYS A 172 4.53 22.21 -21.52
CA LYS A 172 3.10 21.88 -21.62
C LYS A 172 2.25 22.75 -20.69
N ILE A 173 2.86 23.15 -19.58
CA ILE A 173 2.32 24.18 -18.69
C ILE A 173 3.27 25.37 -18.78
N VAL A 174 2.75 26.54 -19.12
CA VAL A 174 3.49 27.80 -19.12
C VAL A 174 2.67 28.79 -18.33
N VAL A 175 3.23 29.35 -17.26
CA VAL A 175 2.59 30.37 -16.44
C VAL A 175 3.32 31.68 -16.71
N SER A 176 2.56 32.73 -17.03
CA SER A 176 3.10 34.09 -17.22
C SER A 176 3.63 34.63 -15.89
N ARG A 177 4.54 35.60 -15.96
CA ARG A 177 5.23 36.16 -14.79
C ARG A 177 4.28 36.77 -13.76
N ASP A 178 3.13 37.26 -14.22
CA ASP A 178 2.13 37.90 -13.39
C ASP A 178 1.09 36.90 -12.83
N GLY A 179 1.18 35.62 -13.19
CA GLY A 179 0.26 34.57 -12.72
C GLY A 179 -1.14 34.62 -13.35
N ASP A 180 -1.50 35.71 -14.01
CA ASP A 180 -2.84 35.95 -14.59
C ASP A 180 -3.10 35.17 -15.88
N GLU A 181 -2.04 34.81 -16.61
CA GLU A 181 -2.16 34.04 -17.86
C GLU A 181 -1.37 32.74 -17.78
N TYR A 182 -2.01 31.63 -18.15
CA TYR A 182 -1.32 30.34 -18.28
C TYR A 182 -1.82 29.53 -19.46
N THR A 183 -0.94 28.67 -19.98
CA THR A 183 -1.28 27.65 -20.96
C THR A 183 -1.21 26.28 -20.28
N TRP A 184 -2.24 25.44 -20.45
CA TRP A 184 -2.33 24.10 -19.84
C TRP A 184 -2.67 23.03 -20.88
N ASN A 185 -1.65 22.37 -21.43
CA ASN A 185 -1.75 21.39 -22.52
C ASN A 185 -1.15 20.02 -22.14
N ILE A 186 -1.75 19.33 -21.17
CA ILE A 186 -1.15 18.13 -20.55
C ILE A 186 -1.72 16.81 -21.08
#